data_AF-A0A1F4Z5M6-F1
#
_entry.id   AF-A0A1F4Z5M6-F1
#
_cell.length_a   1.000
_cell.length_b   1.000
_cell.length_c   1.000
_cell.angle_alpha   90.00
_cell.angle_beta   90.00
_cell.angle_gamma   90.00
#
_symmetry.space_group_name_H-M   'P 1'
#
loop_
_entity.id
_entity.type
_entity.pdbx_description
1 polymer ?
#
loop_
_entity_poly.entity_id
_entity_poly.type
_entity_poly.pdbx_seq_one_letter_code
_entity_poly.pdbx_strand_id
1 'polypeptide(L)'
;MRVFYTASYLGKQKYQKYYDLVRQAIEKSGVELVSPEKGNYKDLLTAADVRRLRDERLIHYEAIRRGIAWSDAAIIEISNEDFQLGHEATLAMQSRKHVLCLSVYEDFSEKIRNRYFHGARYSEYDAEEIVEAFINKAKKEFLGERFNMFLSPSQLDYLGKIAEKEKIGKSEYLRRLIDEDREVRE
;
A
#
# COMPACT_ATOMS: atom_id res chain seq x y z
N MET A 1 -9.83 -8.42 -3.25
CA MET A 1 -8.78 -7.43 -2.96
C MET A 1 -7.50 -8.18 -2.68
N ARG A 2 -6.41 -7.70 -3.26
CA ARG A 2 -5.06 -8.25 -3.16
C ARG A 2 -4.23 -7.42 -2.19
N VAL A 3 -3.48 -8.04 -1.30
CA VAL A 3 -2.65 -7.37 -0.31
C VAL A 3 -1.22 -7.89 -0.41
N PHE A 4 -0.27 -6.96 -0.43
CA PHE A 4 1.15 -7.27 -0.26
C PHE A 4 1.53 -7.07 1.20
N TYR A 5 2.18 -8.05 1.82
CA TYR A 5 2.65 -7.96 3.20
C TYR A 5 4.15 -8.24 3.30
N THR A 6 4.89 -7.40 4.01
CA THR A 6 6.34 -7.54 4.19
C THR A 6 6.76 -7.09 5.60
N ALA A 7 7.92 -7.57 6.04
CA ALA A 7 8.52 -7.28 7.34
C ALA A 7 10.04 -7.43 7.25
N SER A 8 10.77 -6.90 8.23
CA SER A 8 12.24 -6.96 8.23
C SER A 8 12.75 -8.39 8.37
N TYR A 9 13.60 -8.84 7.45
CA TYR A 9 14.28 -10.13 7.58
C TYR A 9 15.23 -10.15 8.79
N LEU A 10 15.95 -9.06 9.05
CA LEU A 10 16.87 -8.95 10.18
C LEU A 10 16.13 -8.90 11.53
N GLY A 11 14.89 -8.41 11.53
CA GLY A 11 14.06 -8.32 12.72
C GLY A 11 13.45 -9.65 13.17
N LYS A 12 13.49 -10.71 12.35
CA LYS A 12 12.83 -12.00 12.66
C LYS A 12 13.24 -12.60 13.99
N GLN A 13 14.51 -12.50 14.38
CA GLN A 13 15.00 -13.05 15.65
C GLN A 13 14.24 -12.50 16.87
N LYS A 14 13.76 -11.25 16.78
CA LYS A 14 13.09 -10.56 17.89
C LYS A 14 11.57 -10.46 17.68
N TYR A 15 11.12 -10.31 16.45
CA TYR A 15 9.75 -9.88 16.15
C TYR A 15 8.89 -10.91 15.40
N GLN A 16 9.38 -12.13 15.17
CA GLN A 16 8.62 -13.15 14.42
C GLN A 16 7.19 -13.35 14.95
N LYS A 17 7.00 -13.36 16.28
CA LYS A 17 5.67 -13.45 16.90
C LYS A 17 4.72 -12.37 16.39
N TYR A 18 5.21 -11.13 16.30
CA TYR A 18 4.44 -9.98 15.84
C TYR A 18 4.20 -10.02 14.34
N TYR A 19 5.16 -10.53 13.57
CA TYR A 19 5.02 -10.70 12.12
C TYR A 19 3.94 -11.72 11.79
N ASP A 20 3.91 -12.82 12.55
CA ASP A 20 2.89 -13.86 12.42
C ASP A 20 1.51 -13.37 12.86
N LEU A 21 1.43 -12.55 13.91
CA LEU A 21 0.17 -11.94 14.35
C LEU A 21 -0.45 -11.09 13.24
N VAL A 22 0.34 -10.18 12.64
CA VAL A 22 -0.14 -9.33 11.54
C VAL A 22 -0.51 -10.17 10.33
N ARG A 23 0.33 -11.15 9.95
CA ARG A 23 0.02 -12.07 8.84
C ARG A 23 -1.31 -12.78 9.04
N GLN A 24 -1.57 -13.31 10.24
CA GLN A 24 -2.82 -13.99 10.57
C GLN A 24 -4.02 -13.05 10.52
N ALA A 25 -3.90 -11.82 11.03
CA ALA A 25 -4.95 -10.81 10.93
C ALA A 25 -5.33 -10.50 9.47
N ILE A 26 -4.33 -10.42 8.59
CA ILE A 26 -4.55 -10.21 7.15
C ILE A 26 -5.27 -11.42 6.54
N GLU A 27 -4.83 -12.64 6.85
CA GLU A 27 -5.44 -13.86 6.31
C GLU A 27 -6.90 -14.03 6.76
N LYS A 28 -7.22 -13.71 8.02
CA LYS A 28 -8.60 -13.73 8.54
C LYS A 28 -9.53 -12.76 7.81
N SER A 29 -8.99 -11.66 7.27
CA SER A 29 -9.76 -10.66 6.53
C SER A 29 -10.22 -11.14 5.13
N GLY A 30 -9.88 -12.38 4.73
CA GLY A 30 -10.35 -13.01 3.50
C GLY A 30 -9.79 -12.38 2.22
N VAL A 31 -8.64 -11.72 2.29
CA VAL A 31 -7.96 -11.11 1.15
C VAL A 31 -6.97 -12.07 0.49
N GLU A 32 -6.63 -11.81 -0.78
CA GLU A 32 -5.58 -12.55 -1.47
C GLU A 32 -4.21 -11.98 -1.06
N LEU A 33 -3.39 -12.80 -0.39
CA LEU A 33 -2.16 -12.33 0.26
C LEU A 33 -0.90 -12.83 -0.46
N VAL A 34 -0.03 -11.90 -0.86
CA VAL A 34 1.35 -12.16 -1.27
C VAL A 34 2.32 -11.62 -0.23
N SER A 35 3.28 -12.43 0.19
CA SER A 35 4.26 -12.04 1.21
C SER A 35 5.57 -12.81 1.14
N PRO A 36 6.72 -12.17 1.40
CA PRO A 36 7.97 -12.87 1.72
C PRO A 36 7.83 -13.87 2.88
N GLU A 37 7.02 -13.55 3.89
CA GLU A 37 6.78 -14.44 5.04
C GLU A 37 6.06 -15.73 4.65
N LYS A 38 5.26 -15.72 3.57
CA LYS A 38 4.61 -16.92 3.02
C LYS A 38 5.46 -17.64 1.98
N GLY A 39 6.54 -17.01 1.51
CA GLY A 39 7.38 -17.53 0.42
C GLY A 39 6.75 -17.45 -0.98
N ASN A 40 5.48 -17.04 -1.11
CA ASN A 40 4.73 -17.04 -2.38
C ASN A 40 5.02 -15.84 -3.30
N TYR A 41 5.73 -14.81 -2.82
CA TYR A 41 6.06 -13.63 -3.62
C TYR A 41 6.94 -13.93 -4.84
N LYS A 42 7.77 -14.99 -4.78
CA LYS A 42 8.62 -15.41 -5.91
C LYS A 42 7.78 -15.98 -7.07
N ASP A 43 6.56 -16.44 -6.81
CA ASP A 43 5.66 -17.02 -7.83
C ASP A 43 5.18 -15.97 -8.84
N LEU A 44 5.35 -14.68 -8.53
CA LEU A 44 5.08 -13.57 -9.46
C LEU A 44 6.17 -13.38 -10.53
N LEU A 45 7.26 -14.14 -10.45
CA LEU A 45 8.35 -14.13 -11.43
C LEU A 45 8.21 -15.28 -12.42
N THR A 46 8.50 -15.02 -13.68
CA THR A 46 8.60 -16.08 -14.69
C THR A 46 9.97 -16.74 -14.64
N ALA A 47 10.08 -17.97 -15.17
CA ALA A 47 11.37 -18.64 -15.33
C ALA A 47 12.35 -17.85 -16.23
N ALA A 48 11.86 -16.98 -17.11
CA ALA A 48 12.69 -16.08 -17.90
C ALA A 48 13.26 -14.93 -17.04
N ASP A 49 12.45 -14.38 -16.13
CA ASP A 49 12.89 -13.34 -15.20
C ASP A 49 14.01 -13.84 -14.29
N VAL A 50 13.81 -15.01 -13.69
CA VAL A 50 14.80 -15.65 -12.80
C VAL A 50 16.12 -15.90 -13.54
N ARG A 51 16.06 -16.42 -14.77
CA ARG A 51 17.24 -16.65 -15.61
C ARG A 51 17.97 -15.37 -16.03
N ARG A 52 17.23 -14.27 -16.22
CA ARG A 52 17.80 -12.97 -16.60
C ARG A 52 18.53 -12.31 -15.43
N LEU A 53 17.94 -12.34 -14.24
CA LEU A 53 18.49 -11.65 -13.06
C LEU A 53 19.72 -12.36 -12.49
N ARG A 54 19.72 -13.70 -12.46
CA ARG A 54 20.82 -14.59 -12.00
C ARG A 54 21.25 -14.46 -10.52
N ASP A 55 21.13 -13.27 -9.94
CA ASP A 55 21.47 -12.95 -8.56
C ASP A 55 20.22 -13.03 -7.66
N GLU A 56 20.34 -13.72 -6.52
CA GLU A 56 19.21 -13.94 -5.60
C GLU A 56 18.68 -12.64 -4.98
N ARG A 57 19.53 -11.65 -4.71
CA ARG A 57 19.11 -10.36 -4.15
C ARG A 57 18.31 -9.57 -5.18
N LEU A 58 18.74 -9.61 -6.45
CA LEU A 58 17.99 -9.00 -7.55
C LEU A 58 16.66 -9.71 -7.79
N ILE A 59 16.62 -11.04 -7.70
CA ILE A 59 15.39 -11.83 -7.78
C ILE A 59 14.43 -11.46 -6.65
N HIS A 60 14.93 -11.40 -5.42
CA HIS A 60 14.14 -11.01 -4.25
C HIS A 60 13.54 -9.61 -4.41
N TYR A 61 14.35 -8.63 -4.80
CA TYR A 61 13.91 -7.26 -5.03
C TYR A 61 12.85 -7.17 -6.13
N GLU A 62 13.06 -7.85 -7.27
CA GLU A 62 12.09 -7.83 -8.37
C GLU A 62 10.78 -8.52 -7.98
N ALA A 63 10.84 -9.61 -7.21
CA ALA A 63 9.64 -10.28 -6.70
C ALA A 63 8.83 -9.37 -5.77
N ILE A 64 9.50 -8.64 -4.87
CA ILE A 64 8.85 -7.64 -4.00
C ILE A 64 8.24 -6.51 -4.83
N ARG A 65 8.98 -5.95 -5.78
CA ARG A 65 8.50 -4.88 -6.65
C ARG A 65 7.24 -5.32 -7.42
N ARG A 66 7.21 -6.57 -7.89
CA ARG A 66 6.02 -7.15 -8.54
C ARG A 66 4.90 -7.44 -7.56
N GLY A 67 5.18 -7.90 -6.35
CA GLY A 67 4.21 -8.06 -5.28
C GLY A 67 3.48 -6.76 -4.97
N ILE A 68 4.25 -5.69 -4.75
CA ILE A 68 3.72 -4.34 -4.58
C ILE A 68 2.92 -3.92 -5.80
N ALA A 69 3.40 -4.13 -7.03
CA ALA A 69 2.70 -3.73 -8.25
C ALA A 69 1.41 -4.53 -8.50
N TRP A 70 1.36 -5.79 -8.08
CA TRP A 70 0.21 -6.68 -8.22
C TRP A 70 -0.89 -6.42 -7.19
N SER A 71 -0.53 -5.96 -5.98
CA SER A 71 -1.51 -5.78 -4.90
C SER A 71 -2.45 -4.57 -5.09
N ASP A 72 -3.53 -4.49 -4.33
CA ASP A 72 -4.40 -3.31 -4.28
C ASP A 72 -4.03 -2.40 -3.09
N ALA A 73 -3.43 -2.99 -2.03
CA ALA A 73 -2.84 -2.29 -0.89
C ALA A 73 -1.57 -3.01 -0.40
N ALA A 74 -0.79 -2.32 0.45
CA ALA A 74 0.37 -2.89 1.11
C ALA A 74 0.27 -2.74 2.64
N ILE A 75 0.74 -3.75 3.36
CA ILE A 75 0.89 -3.72 4.82
C ILE A 75 2.35 -4.04 5.12
N ILE A 76 2.97 -3.26 5.98
CA ILE A 76 4.40 -3.36 6.28
C ILE A 76 4.55 -3.37 7.80
N GLU A 77 5.09 -4.46 8.34
CA GLU A 77 5.48 -4.50 9.76
C GLU A 77 6.88 -3.89 9.89
N ILE A 78 6.96 -2.79 10.65
CA ILE A 78 8.16 -1.95 10.81
C ILE A 78 8.60 -1.80 12.27
N SER A 79 8.29 -2.77 13.15
CA SER A 79 8.86 -2.80 14.52
C SER A 79 10.38 -2.89 14.50
N ASN A 80 10.94 -3.45 13.43
CA ASN A 80 12.36 -3.29 13.10
C ASN A 80 12.49 -2.36 11.90
N GLU A 81 12.86 -1.11 12.14
CA GLU A 81 13.15 -0.15 11.09
C GLU A 81 14.28 -0.67 10.17
N ASP A 82 14.02 -0.65 8.86
CA ASP A 82 14.96 -1.08 7.83
C ASP A 82 14.76 -0.20 6.58
N PHE A 83 15.86 0.15 5.92
CA PHE A 83 15.85 1.01 4.73
C PHE A 83 15.00 0.41 3.59
N GLN A 84 15.07 -0.90 3.40
CA GLN A 84 14.31 -1.62 2.38
C GLN A 84 12.81 -1.49 2.62
N LEU A 85 12.34 -1.59 3.87
CA LEU A 85 10.92 -1.42 4.21
C LEU A 85 10.43 -0.01 3.91
N GLY A 86 11.22 1.02 4.22
CA GLY A 86 10.90 2.40 3.86
C GLY A 86 10.82 2.62 2.35
N HIS A 87 11.73 1.99 1.59
CA HIS A 87 11.71 2.00 0.13
C HIS A 87 10.47 1.31 -0.45
N GLU A 88 10.10 0.14 0.09
CA GLU A 88 8.89 -0.60 -0.27
C GLU A 88 7.62 0.21 0.00
N ALA A 89 7.52 0.86 1.16
CA ALA A 89 6.43 1.78 1.50
C ALA A 89 6.30 2.91 0.47
N THR A 90 7.44 3.51 0.10
CA THR A 90 7.50 4.60 -0.88
C THR A 90 7.04 4.15 -2.26
N LEU A 91 7.49 2.98 -2.73
CA LEU A 91 7.08 2.42 -4.02
C LEU A 91 5.57 2.16 -4.09
N ALA A 92 4.98 1.63 -3.01
CA ALA A 92 3.55 1.37 -2.93
C ALA A 92 2.74 2.68 -2.97
N MET A 93 3.14 3.69 -2.18
CA MET A 93 2.49 5.01 -2.18
C MET A 93 2.60 5.73 -3.53
N GLN A 94 3.77 5.68 -4.19
CA GLN A 94 3.95 6.25 -5.53
C GLN A 94 3.03 5.60 -6.57
N SER A 95 2.71 4.32 -6.37
CA SER A 95 1.73 3.58 -7.16
C SER A 95 0.28 3.86 -6.74
N ARG A 96 0.04 4.88 -5.90
CA ARG A 96 -1.27 5.27 -5.35
C ARG A 96 -2.00 4.16 -4.61
N LYS A 97 -1.24 3.28 -3.95
CA LYS A 97 -1.78 2.21 -3.12
C LYS A 97 -1.78 2.65 -1.68
N HIS A 98 -2.85 2.34 -0.96
CA HIS A 98 -2.85 2.55 0.48
C HIS A 98 -1.81 1.62 1.13
N VAL A 99 -1.03 2.19 2.05
CA VAL A 99 0.04 1.53 2.79
C VAL A 99 -0.24 1.68 4.27
N LEU A 100 -0.33 0.56 4.98
CA LEU A 100 -0.35 0.54 6.44
C LEU A 100 1.03 0.13 6.95
N CYS A 101 1.65 0.99 7.75
CA CYS A 101 2.86 0.67 8.49
C CYS A 101 2.53 0.42 9.97
N LEU A 102 2.82 -0.79 10.43
CA LEU A 102 2.52 -1.26 11.78
C LEU A 102 3.79 -1.38 12.61
N SER A 103 3.75 -0.94 13.88
CA SER A 103 4.84 -1.14 14.83
C SER A 103 4.32 -1.39 16.25
N VAL A 104 5.03 -2.19 17.04
CA VAL A 104 4.72 -2.39 18.46
C VAL A 104 5.21 -1.23 19.34
N TYR A 105 6.00 -0.31 18.78
CA TYR A 105 6.65 0.77 19.52
C TYR A 105 5.94 2.11 19.36
N GLU A 106 5.63 2.49 18.13
CA GLU A 106 5.14 3.83 17.82
C GLU A 106 4.17 3.86 16.64
N ASP A 107 3.39 4.94 16.58
CA ASP A 107 2.53 5.25 15.45
C ASP A 107 3.26 6.23 14.52
N PHE A 108 3.46 5.80 13.27
CA PHE A 108 4.17 6.59 12.26
C PHE A 108 3.29 7.61 11.52
N SER A 109 1.99 7.68 11.81
CA SER A 109 1.03 8.57 11.14
C SER A 109 1.42 10.04 11.21
N GLU A 110 2.04 10.46 12.31
CA GLU A 110 2.46 11.85 12.49
C GLU A 110 3.74 12.20 11.72
N LYS A 111 4.56 11.20 11.37
CA LYS A 111 5.86 11.38 10.72
C LYS A 111 5.74 11.54 9.20
N ILE A 112 4.72 10.93 8.59
CA ILE A 112 4.56 10.90 7.13
C ILE A 112 3.19 11.43 6.75
N ARG A 113 3.16 12.63 6.16
CA ARG A 113 1.93 13.24 5.63
C ARG A 113 1.73 12.86 4.17
N ASN A 114 0.97 11.79 3.93
CA ASN A 114 0.55 11.37 2.58
C ASN A 114 -0.84 10.71 2.66
N ARG A 115 -1.75 11.03 1.74
CA ARG A 115 -3.11 10.45 1.71
C ARG A 115 -3.15 8.92 1.60
N TYR A 116 -2.09 8.32 1.05
CA TYR A 116 -1.97 6.88 0.88
C TYR A 116 -1.22 6.21 2.04
N PHE A 117 -0.64 6.98 2.97
CA PHE A 117 0.07 6.46 4.12
C PHE A 117 -0.84 6.40 5.35
N HIS A 118 -0.78 5.29 6.07
CA HIS A 118 -1.41 5.13 7.38
C HIS A 118 -0.37 4.48 8.30
N GLY A 119 -0.12 5.07 9.46
CA GLY A 119 0.65 4.44 10.52
C GLY A 119 -0.29 3.91 11.60
N ALA A 120 0.13 2.89 12.33
CA ALA A 120 -0.49 2.57 13.60
C ALA A 120 0.49 1.88 14.53
N ARG A 121 0.43 2.24 15.82
CA ARG A 121 0.99 1.41 16.88
C ARG A 121 -0.01 0.30 17.19
N TYR A 122 0.48 -0.92 17.38
CA TYR A 122 -0.38 -2.05 17.73
C TYR A 122 0.18 -2.89 18.88
N SER A 123 -0.68 -3.75 19.40
CA SER A 123 -0.43 -4.74 20.44
C SER A 123 -1.04 -6.09 20.04
N GLU A 124 -0.87 -7.10 20.89
CA GLU A 124 -1.44 -8.43 20.65
C GLU A 124 -2.98 -8.45 20.62
N TYR A 125 -3.62 -7.39 21.14
CA TYR A 125 -5.07 -7.33 21.31
C TYR A 125 -5.79 -6.57 20.20
N ASP A 126 -5.09 -5.67 19.50
CA ASP A 126 -5.70 -4.73 18.54
C ASP A 126 -5.22 -4.92 17.10
N ALA A 127 -4.21 -5.78 16.86
CA ALA A 127 -3.64 -6.02 15.53
C ALA A 127 -4.72 -6.41 14.50
N GLU A 128 -5.67 -7.26 14.91
CA GLU A 128 -6.76 -7.72 14.06
C GLU A 128 -7.71 -6.59 13.68
N GLU A 129 -8.12 -5.78 14.66
CA GLU A 129 -9.01 -4.63 14.44
C GLU A 129 -8.35 -3.58 13.52
N ILE A 130 -7.08 -3.25 13.76
CA ILE A 130 -6.35 -2.26 12.96
C ILE A 130 -6.20 -2.73 11.50
N VAL A 131 -5.81 -3.98 11.30
CA VAL A 131 -5.66 -4.56 9.95
C VAL A 131 -7.00 -4.62 9.23
N GLU A 132 -8.08 -5.03 9.91
CA GLU A 132 -9.41 -5.08 9.33
C GLU A 132 -9.91 -3.68 8.94
N ALA A 133 -9.76 -2.70 9.83
CA ALA A 133 -10.15 -1.31 9.58
C ALA A 133 -9.41 -0.74 8.37
N PHE A 134 -8.10 -1.00 8.27
CA PHE A 134 -7.30 -0.59 7.12
C PHE A 134 -7.74 -1.27 5.82
N ILE A 135 -7.96 -2.58 5.83
CA ILE A 135 -8.41 -3.32 4.65
C ILE A 135 -9.77 -2.79 4.17
N ASN A 136 -10.70 -2.53 5.09
CA ASN A 136 -12.00 -1.96 4.76
C ASN A 136 -11.89 -0.55 4.18
N LYS A 137 -10.98 0.29 4.71
CA LYS A 137 -10.67 1.60 4.13
C LYS A 137 -10.10 1.47 2.72
N ALA A 138 -9.10 0.62 2.55
CA ALA A 138 -8.43 0.42 1.27
C ALA A 138 -9.37 -0.19 0.21
N LYS A 139 -10.34 -1.04 0.59
CA LYS A 139 -11.41 -1.52 -0.31
C LYS A 139 -12.32 -0.39 -0.78
N LYS A 140 -12.71 0.53 0.12
CA LYS A 140 -13.59 1.67 -0.20
C LYS A 140 -12.91 2.70 -1.10
N GLU A 141 -11.63 2.95 -0.87
CA GLU A 141 -10.84 3.94 -1.61
C GLU A 141 -10.11 3.32 -2.82
N PHE A 142 -10.31 2.03 -3.11
CA PHE A 142 -9.67 1.36 -4.23
C PHE A 142 -10.10 1.96 -5.57
N LEU A 143 -9.13 2.50 -6.31
CA LEU A 143 -9.34 3.09 -7.64
C LEU A 143 -9.31 2.00 -8.72
N GLY A 144 -10.21 1.03 -8.64
CA GLY A 144 -10.29 -0.09 -9.57
C GLY A 144 -10.96 0.24 -10.91
N GLU A 145 -11.91 1.19 -10.88
CA GLU A 145 -12.79 1.46 -12.02
C GLU A 145 -12.28 2.62 -12.87
N ARG A 146 -12.38 2.46 -14.20
CA ARG A 146 -12.05 3.52 -15.16
C ARG A 146 -13.31 4.13 -15.72
N PHE A 147 -13.38 5.46 -15.62
CA PHE A 147 -14.37 6.27 -16.29
C PHE A 147 -13.68 7.16 -17.33
N ASN A 148 -14.27 7.24 -18.53
CA ASN A 148 -13.80 8.12 -19.60
C ASN A 148 -14.83 9.23 -19.80
N MET A 149 -14.36 10.47 -19.96
CA MET A 149 -15.22 11.62 -20.24
C MET A 149 -14.59 12.52 -21.30
N PHE A 150 -15.45 13.16 -22.09
CA PHE A 150 -15.05 14.26 -22.95
C PHE A 150 -15.20 15.59 -22.20
N LEU A 151 -14.20 16.45 -22.33
CA LEU A 151 -14.18 17.79 -21.75
C LEU A 151 -14.06 18.81 -22.87
N SER A 152 -14.75 19.94 -22.71
CA SER A 152 -14.54 21.09 -23.60
C SER A 152 -13.13 21.67 -23.42
N PRO A 153 -12.60 22.41 -24.40
CA PRO A 153 -11.33 23.10 -24.26
C PRO A 153 -11.26 24.03 -23.03
N SER A 154 -12.36 24.73 -22.73
CA SER A 154 -12.44 25.63 -21.57
C SER A 154 -12.39 24.89 -20.24
N GLN A 155 -13.03 23.72 -20.14
CA GLN A 155 -12.97 22.85 -18.96
C GLN A 155 -11.55 22.30 -18.75
N LEU A 156 -10.87 21.90 -19.84
CA LEU A 156 -9.49 21.42 -19.79
C LEU A 156 -8.49 22.50 -19.35
N ASP A 157 -8.67 23.74 -19.82
CA ASP A 157 -7.89 24.90 -19.41
C ASP A 157 -8.09 25.22 -17.92
N TYR A 158 -9.35 25.24 -17.46
CA TYR A 158 -9.67 25.42 -16.04
C TYR A 158 -9.00 24.35 -15.17
N LEU A 159 -9.12 23.08 -15.54
CA LEU A 159 -8.47 21.97 -14.82
C LEU A 159 -6.94 22.10 -14.80
N GLY A 160 -6.33 22.62 -15.87
CA GLY A 160 -4.90 22.91 -15.90
C GLY A 160 -4.50 23.95 -14.85
N LYS A 161 -5.21 25.09 -14.84
CA LYS A 161 -4.94 26.20 -13.92
C LYS A 161 -5.10 25.80 -12.46
N ILE A 162 -6.16 25.06 -12.12
CA ILE A 162 -6.41 24.69 -10.72
C ILE A 162 -5.43 23.61 -10.24
N ALA A 163 -5.10 22.63 -11.10
CA ALA A 163 -4.12 21.59 -10.81
C ALA A 163 -2.74 22.19 -10.50
N GLU A 164 -2.33 23.20 -11.26
CA GLU A 164 -1.07 23.92 -11.03
C GLU A 164 -1.11 24.74 -9.73
N LYS A 165 -2.19 25.50 -9.53
CA LYS A 165 -2.38 26.32 -8.32
C LYS A 165 -2.34 25.49 -7.04
N GLU A 166 -2.99 24.33 -7.04
CA GLU A 166 -3.11 23.46 -5.87
C GLU A 166 -2.00 22.39 -5.79
N LYS A 167 -1.12 22.31 -6.80
CA LYS A 167 -0.06 21.28 -6.91
C LYS A 167 -0.59 19.84 -6.84
N ILE A 168 -1.74 19.60 -7.45
CA ILE A 168 -2.37 18.27 -7.55
C ILE A 168 -2.63 17.90 -9.01
N GLY A 169 -2.84 16.61 -9.29
CA GLY A 169 -3.19 16.19 -10.65
C GLY A 169 -4.64 16.56 -11.02
N LYS A 170 -4.92 16.75 -12.31
CA LYS A 170 -6.30 17.00 -12.81
C LYS A 170 -7.31 15.95 -12.34
N SER A 171 -6.91 14.67 -12.39
CA SER A 171 -7.74 13.55 -11.91
C SER A 171 -7.87 13.47 -10.38
N GLU A 172 -6.93 14.07 -9.63
CA GLU A 172 -7.05 14.21 -8.17
C GLU A 172 -8.09 15.28 -7.85
N TYR A 173 -8.02 16.42 -8.52
CA TYR A 173 -8.98 17.51 -8.36
C TYR A 173 -10.42 17.06 -8.69
N LEU A 174 -10.63 16.38 -9.81
CA LEU A 174 -11.95 15.85 -10.18
C LEU A 174 -12.49 14.86 -9.15
N ARG A 175 -11.65 13.99 -8.59
CA ARG A 175 -12.08 13.07 -7.52
C ARG A 175 -12.49 13.84 -6.28
N ARG A 176 -11.71 14.83 -5.87
CA ARG A 176 -12.04 15.67 -4.71
C ARG A 176 -13.39 16.36 -4.88
N LEU A 177 -13.70 16.90 -6.06
CA LEU A 177 -15.01 17.50 -6.34
C LEU A 177 -16.17 16.50 -6.21
N ILE A 178 -15.96 15.25 -6.63
CA ILE A 178 -16.98 14.19 -6.49
C ILE A 178 -17.16 13.83 -5.01
N ASP A 179 -16.06 13.67 -4.28
CA ASP A 179 -16.10 13.36 -2.84
C ASP A 179 -16.80 14.49 -2.06
N GLU A 180 -16.47 15.76 -2.35
CA GLU A 180 -17.13 16.95 -1.78
C GLU A 180 -18.63 17.02 -2.13
N ASP A 181 -19.04 16.75 -3.38
CA ASP A 181 -20.46 16.75 -3.78
C ASP A 181 -21.25 15.62 -3.09
N ARG A 182 -20.62 14.46 -2.88
CA ARG A 182 -21.23 13.34 -2.15
C ARG A 182 -21.48 13.69 -0.68
N GLU A 183 -20.51 14.28 0.02
CA GLU A 183 -20.67 14.71 1.42
C GLU A 183 -21.79 15.73 1.62
N VAL A 184 -22.10 16.53 0.60
CA VAL A 184 -23.20 17.51 0.65
C VAL A 184 -24.57 16.86 0.40
N ARG A 185 -24.62 15.73 -0.33
CA ARG A 185 -25.86 15.10 -0.80
C ARG A 185 -26.27 13.85 -0.02
N GLU A 186 -25.34 13.18 0.64
CA GLU A 186 -25.55 11.99 1.50
C GLU A 186 -25.60 12.38 2.98
#